data_AF-H0HV56-F1
#
_entry.id   AF-H0HV56-F1
#
_cell.length_a   1.000
_cell.length_b   1.000
_cell.length_c   1.000
_cell.angle_alpha   90.00
_cell.angle_beta   90.00
_cell.angle_gamma   90.00
#
_symmetry.space_group_name_H-M   'P 1'
#
loop_
_entity.id
_entity.type
_entity.pdbx_description
1 polymer ?
#
loop_
_entity_poly.entity_id
_entity_poly.type
_entity_poly.pdbx_seq_one_letter_code
_entity_poly.pdbx_strand_id
1 'polypeptide(L)'
;TNALKYGALSVPDGLVSIAGKIDRLNGSGTFSFAWRETGGPSVTAPTRKGFGSVILVDSAKQFSQNVVLDYTPQGLRYDLQLQLSAIESSRAVLRHEKQHSAQRRARRF
;
A
#
# COMPACT_ATOMS: atom_id res chain seq x y z
N THR A 1 -4.78 -11.75 -1.88
CA THR A 1 -4.97 -13.11 -2.43
C THR A 1 -3.81 -14.05 -2.16
N ASN A 2 -2.54 -13.61 -2.19
CA ASN A 2 -1.39 -14.50 -1.91
C ASN A 2 -1.43 -15.14 -0.52
N ALA A 3 -1.76 -14.36 0.53
CA ALA A 3 -1.90 -14.87 1.89
C ALA A 3 -2.90 -16.04 2.01
N LEU A 4 -4.02 -15.99 1.29
CA LEU A 4 -5.05 -17.04 1.27
C LEU A 4 -4.61 -18.29 0.51
N LYS A 5 -3.80 -18.13 -0.54
CA LYS A 5 -3.40 -19.24 -1.42
C LYS A 5 -2.15 -19.95 -0.93
N TYR A 6 -1.21 -19.21 -0.35
CA TYR A 6 0.15 -19.67 -0.11
C TYR A 6 0.72 -19.24 1.26
N GLY A 7 -0.01 -18.42 2.02
CA GLY A 7 0.53 -17.74 3.20
C GLY A 7 -0.29 -18.01 4.46
N ALA A 8 -0.25 -17.07 5.41
CA ALA A 8 -0.85 -17.26 6.72
C ALA A 8 -2.36 -17.56 6.66
N LEU A 9 -3.11 -16.90 5.77
CA LEU A 9 -4.57 -17.10 5.68
C LEU A 9 -4.98 -18.40 4.98
N SER A 10 -4.02 -19.25 4.57
CA SER A 10 -4.30 -20.58 4.01
C SER A 10 -4.55 -21.66 5.07
N VAL A 11 -4.22 -21.37 6.33
CA VAL A 11 -4.37 -22.29 7.46
C VAL A 11 -5.19 -21.63 8.58
N PRO A 12 -5.90 -22.42 9.41
CA PRO A 12 -6.77 -21.86 10.46
C PRO A 12 -6.05 -20.99 11.48
N ASP A 13 -4.81 -21.33 11.82
CA ASP A 13 -4.03 -20.67 12.88
C ASP A 13 -3.14 -19.53 12.38
N GLY A 14 -3.17 -19.23 11.08
CA GLY A 14 -2.30 -18.20 10.51
C GLY A 14 -2.88 -16.80 10.70
N LEU A 15 -2.00 -15.84 10.95
CA LEU A 15 -2.33 -14.43 11.18
C LEU A 15 -1.67 -13.51 10.18
N VAL A 16 -2.39 -12.44 9.84
CA VAL A 16 -1.87 -11.29 9.12
C VAL A 16 -1.99 -10.06 10.01
N SER A 17 -0.87 -9.39 10.24
CA SER A 17 -0.84 -8.08 10.90
C SER A 17 -0.52 -6.99 9.87
N ILE A 18 -1.33 -5.92 9.90
CA ILE A 18 -1.19 -4.76 9.02
C ILE A 18 -1.04 -3.53 9.92
N ALA A 19 0.03 -2.76 9.69
CA ALA A 19 0.25 -1.50 10.38
C ALA A 19 0.57 -0.39 9.37
N GLY A 20 0.05 0.80 9.66
CA GLY A 20 0.31 2.01 8.89
C GLY A 20 0.63 3.16 9.84
N LYS A 21 1.62 3.98 9.50
CA LYS A 21 2.01 5.15 10.27
C LYS A 21 2.28 6.32 9.33
N ILE A 22 1.82 7.50 9.72
CA ILE A 22 2.15 8.76 9.06
C ILE A 22 3.01 9.56 10.01
N ASP A 23 4.21 9.90 9.57
CA ASP A 23 5.11 10.83 10.25
C ASP A 23 5.17 12.13 9.45
N ARG A 24 4.92 13.27 10.10
CA ARG A 24 5.01 14.59 9.46
C ARG A 24 6.13 15.39 10.11
N LEU A 25 7.06 15.89 9.29
CA LEU A 25 8.17 16.75 9.72
C LEU A 25 8.30 17.91 8.74
N ASN A 26 8.27 19.14 9.25
CA ASN A 26 8.49 20.36 8.47
C ASN A 26 7.62 20.47 7.20
N GLY A 27 6.35 20.02 7.28
CA GLY A 27 5.41 20.04 6.16
C GLY A 27 5.57 18.90 5.14
N SER A 28 6.63 18.08 5.27
CA SER A 28 6.77 16.84 4.51
C SER A 28 6.20 15.66 5.30
N GLY A 29 5.45 14.80 4.64
CA GLY A 29 4.89 13.59 5.23
C GLY A 29 5.56 12.33 4.69
N THR A 30 5.80 11.37 5.55
CA THR A 30 6.22 10.00 5.21
C THR A 30 5.13 9.04 5.65
N PHE A 31 4.74 8.14 4.76
CA PHE A 31 3.89 7.01 5.11
C PHE A 31 4.72 5.73 5.16
N SER A 32 4.61 5.02 6.28
CA SER A 32 5.21 3.73 6.51
C SER A 32 4.12 2.68 6.63
N PHE A 33 4.25 1.60 5.87
CA PHE A 33 3.35 0.47 5.82
C PHE A 33 4.10 -0.80 6.13
N ALA A 34 3.54 -1.62 7.02
CA ALA A 34 4.08 -2.93 7.36
C ALA A 34 2.99 -3.98 7.24
N TRP A 35 3.30 -5.04 6.50
CA TRP A 35 2.53 -6.27 6.43
C TRP A 35 3.38 -7.41 6.99
N ARG A 36 2.78 -8.22 7.85
CA ARG A 36 3.41 -9.37 8.49
C ARG A 36 2.47 -10.56 8.41
N GLU A 37 2.98 -11.69 7.94
CA GLU A 37 2.30 -12.98 8.01
C GLU A 37 3.04 -13.87 9.00
N THR A 38 2.30 -14.56 9.86
CA THR A 38 2.85 -15.46 10.89
C THR A 38 1.95 -16.67 11.09
N GLY A 39 2.50 -17.78 11.56
CA GLY A 39 1.73 -19.00 11.82
C GLY A 39 1.21 -19.70 10.56
N GLY A 40 1.64 -19.25 9.38
CA GLY A 40 1.34 -19.89 8.11
C GLY A 40 2.23 -21.09 7.83
N PRO A 41 2.03 -21.78 6.69
CA PRO A 41 2.95 -22.79 6.19
C PRO A 41 4.37 -22.21 6.07
N SER A 42 5.40 -23.04 6.27
CA SER A 42 6.79 -22.61 6.11
C SER A 42 7.00 -22.01 4.71
N VAL A 43 7.41 -20.75 4.67
CA VAL A 43 7.56 -20.02 3.42
C VAL A 43 9.01 -20.03 2.96
N THR A 44 9.23 -20.34 1.69
CA THR A 44 10.51 -20.11 1.01
C THR A 44 10.31 -19.07 -0.10
N ALA A 45 11.39 -18.37 -0.45
CA ALA A 45 11.32 -17.40 -1.53
C ALA A 45 10.87 -18.10 -2.84
N PRO A 46 9.83 -17.60 -3.53
CA PRO A 46 9.34 -18.25 -4.73
C PRO A 46 10.38 -18.15 -5.86
N THR A 47 10.58 -19.25 -6.58
CA THR A 47 11.51 -19.33 -7.71
C THR A 47 11.01 -18.60 -8.97
N ARG A 48 9.69 -18.33 -9.05
CA ARG A 48 9.07 -17.55 -10.12
C ARG A 48 8.43 -16.29 -9.56
N LYS A 49 8.75 -15.14 -10.15
CA LYS A 49 8.03 -13.89 -9.87
C LYS A 49 6.64 -13.95 -10.51
N GLY A 50 5.60 -14.05 -9.67
CA GLY A 50 4.22 -13.87 -10.10
C GLY A 50 3.83 -12.39 -10.17
N PHE A 51 2.66 -12.11 -10.76
CA PHE A 51 2.11 -10.74 -10.88
C PHE A 51 2.11 -9.96 -9.56
N GLY A 52 1.73 -10.60 -8.45
CA GLY A 52 1.73 -9.97 -7.13
C GLY A 52 3.12 -9.54 -6.65
N SER A 53 4.17 -10.32 -6.94
CA SER A 53 5.55 -9.99 -6.57
C SER A 53 6.09 -8.81 -7.40
N VAL A 54 5.69 -8.70 -8.66
CA VAL A 54 6.04 -7.57 -9.53
C VAL A 54 5.42 -6.27 -9.00
N ILE A 55 4.14 -6.29 -8.63
CA ILE A 55 3.47 -5.10 -8.08
C ILE A 55 4.07 -4.70 -6.73
N LEU A 56 4.22 -5.66 -5.82
CA LEU A 56 4.66 -5.37 -4.44
C LEU A 56 6.11 -4.89 -4.37
N VAL A 57 6.95 -5.28 -5.32
CA VAL A 57 8.38 -4.94 -5.30
C VAL A 57 8.76 -4.02 -6.45
N ASP A 58 8.55 -4.43 -7.69
CA ASP A 58 9.11 -3.73 -8.84
C ASP A 58 8.31 -2.43 -9.14
N SER A 59 6.99 -2.42 -8.98
CA SER A 59 6.20 -1.18 -9.05
C SER A 59 6.43 -0.28 -7.84
N ALA A 60 6.50 -0.86 -6.64
CA ALA A 60 6.74 -0.11 -5.41
C ALA A 60 8.05 0.69 -5.43
N LYS A 61 9.13 0.09 -5.95
CA LYS A 61 10.44 0.74 -6.10
C LYS A 61 10.41 2.07 -6.87
N GLN A 62 9.43 2.27 -7.75
CA GLN A 62 9.34 3.49 -8.56
C GLN A 62 8.86 4.71 -7.76
N PHE A 63 8.15 4.50 -6.65
CA PHE A 63 7.55 5.59 -5.86
C PHE A 63 7.88 5.52 -4.36
N SER A 64 8.44 4.40 -3.89
CA SER A 64 8.86 4.23 -2.50
C SER A 64 10.22 4.85 -2.23
N GLN A 65 10.40 5.40 -1.03
CA GLN A 65 11.72 5.70 -0.47
C GLN A 65 12.45 4.41 -0.06
N ASN A 66 11.71 3.42 0.44
CA ASN A 66 12.24 2.13 0.85
C ASN A 66 11.19 1.03 0.64
N VAL A 67 11.61 -0.14 0.19
CA VAL A 67 10.77 -1.33 0.10
C VAL A 67 11.57 -2.57 0.42
N VAL A 68 11.06 -3.37 1.35
CA VAL A 68 11.67 -4.64 1.80
C VAL A 68 10.62 -5.74 1.69
N LEU A 69 11.01 -6.87 1.10
CA LEU A 69 10.18 -8.06 1.04
C LEU A 69 11.04 -9.26 1.43
N ASP A 70 10.83 -9.78 2.64
CA ASP A 70 11.56 -10.92 3.16
C ASP A 70 10.61 -12.10 3.34
N TYR A 71 11.06 -13.26 2.83
CA TYR A 71 10.42 -14.54 3.06
C TYR A 71 11.18 -15.24 4.19
N THR A 72 10.58 -15.32 5.37
CA THR A 72 11.15 -16.05 6.51
C THR A 72 10.39 -17.36 6.72
N PRO A 73 11.01 -18.39 7.34
CA PRO A 73 10.29 -19.61 7.70
C PRO A 73 9.05 -19.34 8.57
N GLN A 74 9.07 -18.26 9.36
CA GLN A 74 7.97 -17.83 10.22
C GLN A 74 6.85 -17.11 9.44
N GLY A 75 7.10 -16.73 8.18
CA GLY A 75 6.14 -16.08 7.30
C GLY A 75 6.71 -14.90 6.52
N LEU A 76 5.81 -14.15 5.87
CA LEU A 76 6.17 -13.04 4.99
C LEU A 76 6.30 -11.72 5.76
N ARG A 77 7.36 -10.97 5.46
CA ARG A 77 7.57 -9.62 5.93
C ARG A 77 7.62 -8.67 4.74
N TYR A 78 6.74 -7.66 4.74
CA TYR A 78 6.79 -6.58 3.76
C TYR A 78 6.78 -5.22 4.45
N ASP A 79 7.78 -4.40 4.15
CA ASP A 79 7.88 -3.01 4.61
C ASP A 79 7.93 -2.08 3.41
N LEU A 80 7.16 -1.01 3.47
CA LEU A 80 7.08 0.01 2.44
C LEU A 80 7.11 1.38 3.11
N GLN A 81 7.99 2.25 2.63
CA GLN A 81 8.05 3.64 3.03
C GLN A 81 7.99 4.52 1.80
N LEU A 82 7.14 5.53 1.80
CA LEU A 82 7.01 6.49 0.71
C LEU A 82 6.70 7.89 1.23
N GLN A 83 6.93 8.90 0.37
CA GLN A 83 6.40 10.22 0.64
C GLN A 83 4.88 10.16 0.66
N LEU A 84 4.28 10.75 1.68
CA LEU A 84 2.84 10.76 1.87
C LEU A 84 2.10 11.41 0.68
N SER A 85 2.72 12.41 0.05
CA SER A 85 2.22 13.09 -1.16
C SER A 85 2.02 12.15 -2.36
N ALA A 86 2.72 11.00 -2.42
CA ALA A 86 2.57 10.05 -3.51
C ALA A 86 1.25 9.25 -3.44
N ILE A 87 0.59 9.21 -2.28
CA ILE A 87 -0.68 8.50 -2.05
C ILE A 87 -1.80 9.40 -1.51
N GLU A 88 -1.46 10.59 -1.00
CA GLU A 88 -2.45 11.63 -0.75
C GLU A 88 -2.98 12.10 -2.12
N SER A 89 -4.20 11.70 -2.44
CA SER A 89 -4.91 12.27 -3.59
C SER A 89 -4.92 13.79 -3.43
N SER A 90 -4.57 14.50 -4.50
CA SER A 90 -4.72 15.96 -4.54
C SER A 90 -6.15 16.32 -4.16
N ARG A 91 -6.33 16.87 -2.95
CA ARG A 91 -7.62 17.38 -2.46
C ARG A 91 -8.16 18.54 -3.32
N ALA A 92 -7.41 18.97 -4.36
CA ALA A 92 -7.76 20.07 -5.24
C ALA A 92 -8.78 19.69 -6.34
N VAL A 93 -8.96 18.40 -6.67
CA VAL A 93 -9.90 18.05 -7.76
C VAL A 93 -11.38 18.12 -7.34
N LEU A 94 -11.69 17.92 -6.05
CA LEU A 94 -13.09 17.92 -5.57
C LEU A 94 -13.65 19.30 -5.18
N ARG A 95 -12.84 20.37 -5.21
CA ARG A 95 -13.31 21.73 -4.90
C ARG A 95 -13.59 22.58 -6.15
N HIS A 96 -13.08 22.22 -7.32
CA HIS A 96 -13.29 23.03 -8.53
C HIS A 96 -14.60 22.72 -9.27
N GLU A 97 -15.18 21.53 -9.11
CA GLU A 97 -16.49 21.20 -9.74
C GLU A 97 -17.69 21.87 -9.03
N LYS A 98 -17.57 22.20 -7.74
CA LYS A 98 -18.66 22.87 -7.01
C LYS A 98 -18.75 24.38 -7.28
N GLN A 99 -17.69 25.02 -7.79
CA GLN A 99 -17.73 26.46 -8.09
C GLN A 99 -18.21 26.77 -9.52
N HIS A 100 -17.89 25.94 -10.52
CA HIS A 100 -18.32 26.20 -11.91
C HIS A 100 -19.79 25.90 -12.19
N SER A 101 -20.44 25.06 -11.37
CA SER A 101 -21.85 24.68 -11.54
C SER A 101 -22.83 25.78 -11.09
N ALA A 102 -22.42 26.67 -10.19
CA ALA A 102 -23.27 27.77 -9.69
C ALA A 102 -23.35 28.96 -10.65
N GLN A 103 -22.36 29.16 -11.53
CA GLN A 103 -22.30 30.33 -12.43
C GLN A 103 -23.02 30.13 -13.77
N ARG A 104 -23.36 28.89 -14.15
CA ARG A 104 -24.08 28.63 -15.41
C ARG A 104 -25.60 28.78 -15.33
N ARG A 105 -26.17 28.97 -14.13
CA ARG A 105 -27.62 29.20 -13.94
C ARG A 105 -28.04 30.67 -13.91
N ALA A 106 -27.09 31.62 -13.97
CA ALA A 106 -27.36 33.05 -13.89
C ALA A 106 -27.26 33.81 -15.24
N ARG A 107 -27.22 33.11 -16.38
CA ARG A 107 -27.20 33.73 -17.73
C ARG A 107 -28.38 33.32 -18.63
N ARG A 108 -29.52 32.99 -18.02
CA ARG A 108 -30.81 32.93 -18.71
C ARG A 108 -31.81 33.76 -17.93
N PHE A 109 -31.69 35.08 -18.02
CA PHE A 109 -32.76 36.07 -18.07
C PHE A 109 -32.14 37.35 -18.63
#